data_AF-A0A7C3Q0Y6-F1
#
_entry.id   AF-A0A7C3Q0Y6-F1
#
_cell.length_a   1.000
_cell.length_b   1.000
_cell.length_c   1.000
_cell.angle_alpha   90.00
_cell.angle_beta   90.00
_cell.angle_gamma   90.00
#
_symmetry.space_group_name_H-M   'P 1'
#
loop_
_entity.id
_entity.type
_entity.pdbx_description
1 polymer ?
#
loop_
_entity_poly.entity_id
_entity_poly.type
_entity_poly.pdbx_seq_one_letter_code
_entity_poly.pdbx_strand_id
1 'polypeptide(L)'
;MGTKVHKRGVLYLVWGRGKNKKVDENLRRSTASVFKHHPDLHVTVKDLPDSSTLLDKPQMYALSPYEETLFLDADTEVLGRLDFGFESGARHGLACAICEAGLARRYSKSIQGDLIEYNTGVLFFRKSAQNAALFDKWGELAKSIDSSVRFMMPGGMQTMPYNDQAAFAKAVHELGVNPFVLPHNWNYRYRWQPCVFGPVKIWHDWDPVMPELRAYWERQERGEVTLDFARISLHA
;
A
#
# COMPACT_ATOMS: atom_id res chain seq x y z
N MET A 1 -2.58 32.67 10.59
CA MET A 1 -1.94 32.31 9.31
C MET A 1 -2.67 31.11 8.75
N GLY A 2 -3.38 31.26 7.63
CA GLY A 2 -4.08 30.14 7.01
C GLY A 2 -3.07 29.11 6.51
N THR A 3 -3.17 27.87 6.98
CA THR A 3 -2.38 26.75 6.47
C THR A 3 -2.63 26.63 4.97
N LYS A 4 -1.57 26.70 4.17
CA LYS A 4 -1.65 26.48 2.73
C LYS A 4 -2.11 25.04 2.52
N VAL A 5 -3.36 24.86 2.08
CA VAL A 5 -3.90 23.53 1.79
C VAL A 5 -3.19 23.02 0.55
N HIS A 6 -2.30 22.05 0.73
CA HIS A 6 -1.71 21.35 -0.39
C HIS A 6 -2.78 20.46 -1.01
N LYS A 7 -3.08 20.67 -2.30
CA LYS A 7 -4.08 19.86 -3.00
C LYS A 7 -3.71 18.37 -2.98
N ARG A 8 -2.43 18.07 -3.23
CA ARG A 8 -1.89 16.71 -3.36
C ARG A 8 -0.73 16.50 -2.40
N GLY A 9 -0.63 15.32 -1.80
CA GLY A 9 0.54 14.95 -1.00
C GLY A 9 0.56 13.49 -0.56
N VAL A 10 1.63 13.14 0.15
CA VAL A 10 1.88 11.79 0.68
C VAL A 10 1.62 11.78 2.18
N LEU A 11 0.96 10.73 2.66
CA LEU A 11 0.68 10.48 4.06
C LEU A 11 1.31 9.16 4.49
N TYR A 12 2.01 9.21 5.63
CA TYR A 12 2.44 8.03 6.38
C TYR A 12 1.74 8.02 7.74
N LEU A 13 1.24 6.86 8.15
CA LEU A 13 0.83 6.59 9.52
C LEU A 13 1.87 5.66 10.15
N VAL A 14 2.47 6.06 11.27
CA VAL A 14 3.50 5.28 11.96
C VAL A 14 3.24 5.25 13.46
N TRP A 15 3.67 4.19 14.13
CA TRP A 15 3.65 4.05 15.58
C TRP A 15 4.96 3.43 16.05
N GLY A 16 5.34 3.65 17.31
CA GLY A 16 6.62 3.19 17.84
C GLY A 16 7.85 3.88 17.23
N ARG A 17 7.68 5.04 16.57
CA ARG A 17 8.78 5.84 16.03
C ARG A 17 9.71 6.29 17.16
N GLY A 18 11.03 6.21 16.95
CA GLY A 18 12.04 6.46 17.99
C GLY A 18 12.23 5.32 19.00
N LYS A 19 11.36 4.30 18.99
CA LYS A 19 11.49 3.08 19.81
C LYS A 19 11.82 1.86 18.95
N ASN A 20 11.36 1.86 17.70
CA ASN A 20 11.63 0.82 16.73
C ASN A 20 12.51 1.36 15.60
N LYS A 21 13.81 1.07 15.72
CA LYS A 21 14.82 1.48 14.73
C LYS A 21 14.46 1.06 13.29
N LYS A 22 13.80 -0.10 13.13
CA LYS A 22 13.40 -0.61 11.83
C LYS A 22 12.34 0.28 11.18
N VAL A 23 11.36 0.75 11.96
CA VAL A 23 10.34 1.71 11.50
C VAL A 23 11.00 3.03 11.11
N ASP A 24 11.91 3.55 11.94
CA ASP A 24 12.60 4.82 11.67
C ASP A 24 13.45 4.74 10.38
N GLU A 25 14.19 3.65 10.21
CA GLU A 25 15.03 3.41 9.03
C GLU A 25 14.21 3.30 7.74
N ASN A 26 13.11 2.57 7.79
CA ASN A 26 12.23 2.35 6.64
C ASN A 26 11.46 3.61 6.27
N LEU A 27 10.90 4.32 7.26
CA LEU A 27 10.23 5.60 7.02
C LEU A 27 11.18 6.60 6.35
N ARG A 28 12.44 6.70 6.84
CA ARG A 28 13.44 7.57 6.21
C ARG A 28 13.75 7.15 4.78
N ARG A 29 13.90 5.85 4.51
CA ARG A 29 14.11 5.34 3.15
C ARG A 29 12.92 5.70 2.24
N SER A 30 11.70 5.44 2.70
CA SER A 30 10.47 5.71 1.95
C SER A 30 10.33 7.20 1.64
N THR A 31 10.43 8.07 2.64
CA THR A 31 10.34 9.52 2.46
C THR A 31 11.44 10.08 1.55
N ALA A 32 12.69 9.62 1.70
CA ALA A 32 13.77 10.02 0.80
C ALA A 32 13.50 9.62 -0.65
N SER A 33 12.94 8.43 -0.87
CA SER A 33 12.57 7.96 -2.21
C SER A 33 11.43 8.77 -2.82
N VAL A 34 10.44 9.21 -2.02
CA VAL A 34 9.41 10.16 -2.47
C VAL A 34 10.06 11.46 -2.93
N PHE A 35 10.92 12.10 -2.12
CA PHE A 35 11.54 13.36 -2.50
C PHE A 35 12.46 13.25 -3.72
N LYS A 36 13.12 12.09 -3.91
CA LYS A 36 13.94 11.83 -5.10
C LYS A 36 13.11 11.90 -6.39
N HIS A 37 11.91 11.31 -6.38
CA HIS A 37 11.07 11.20 -7.58
C HIS A 37 10.01 12.31 -7.69
N HIS A 38 9.65 12.94 -6.58
CA HIS A 38 8.59 13.94 -6.43
C HIS A 38 9.00 15.05 -5.44
N PRO A 39 10.00 15.90 -5.79
CA PRO A 39 10.48 16.96 -4.91
C PRO A 39 9.42 18.04 -4.62
N ASP A 40 8.35 18.07 -5.41
CA ASP A 40 7.21 18.99 -5.32
C ASP A 40 6.10 18.49 -4.37
N LEU A 41 6.06 17.19 -4.04
CA LEU A 41 5.04 16.64 -3.17
C LEU A 41 5.33 16.94 -1.69
N HIS A 42 4.29 17.42 -0.99
CA HIS A 42 4.34 17.53 0.46
C HIS A 42 4.20 16.15 1.11
N VAL A 43 5.01 15.88 2.13
CA VAL A 43 4.98 14.64 2.90
C VAL A 43 4.53 14.94 4.32
N THR A 44 3.46 14.27 4.76
CA THR A 44 2.98 14.34 6.14
C THR A 44 3.19 12.98 6.79
N VAL A 45 3.84 12.98 7.95
CA VAL A 45 3.94 11.80 8.82
C VAL A 45 3.07 12.05 10.04
N LYS A 46 2.18 11.10 10.34
CA LYS A 46 1.36 11.12 11.56
C LYS A 46 1.81 10.00 12.48
N ASP A 47 2.24 10.38 13.67
CA ASP A 47 2.53 9.46 14.76
C ASP A 47 1.22 9.09 15.45
N LEU A 48 0.87 7.82 15.40
CA LEU A 48 -0.22 7.23 16.17
C LEU A 48 0.30 6.78 17.54
N PRO A 49 -0.58 6.58 18.54
CA PRO A 49 -0.21 6.02 19.83
C PRO A 49 0.59 4.72 19.71
N ASP A 50 1.49 4.45 20.66
CA ASP A 50 2.31 3.22 20.64
C ASP A 50 1.48 1.93 20.75
N SER A 51 0.25 2.03 21.27
CA SER A 51 -0.71 0.94 21.35
C SER A 51 -1.45 0.67 20.03
N SER A 52 -1.22 1.49 18.99
CA SER A 52 -1.87 1.33 17.71
C SER A 52 -1.41 0.06 16.98
N THR A 53 -2.30 -0.43 16.14
CA THR A 53 -2.10 -1.64 15.35
C THR A 53 -2.45 -1.38 13.88
N LEU A 54 -2.33 -2.39 13.03
CA LEU A 54 -2.82 -2.33 11.66
C LEU A 54 -4.31 -1.93 11.58
N LEU A 55 -5.12 -2.25 12.60
CA LEU A 55 -6.56 -1.94 12.60
C LEU A 55 -6.87 -0.44 12.73
N ASP A 56 -5.87 0.39 13.06
CA ASP A 56 -5.99 1.85 13.15
C ASP A 56 -5.74 2.57 11.82
N LYS A 57 -5.25 1.84 10.80
CA LYS A 57 -4.96 2.37 9.45
C LYS A 57 -6.13 3.12 8.78
N PRO A 58 -7.41 2.75 8.96
CA PRO A 58 -8.54 3.49 8.36
C PRO A 58 -8.59 4.97 8.75
N GLN A 59 -7.98 5.36 9.88
CA GLN A 59 -7.89 6.76 10.31
C GLN A 59 -7.14 7.65 9.31
N MET A 60 -6.38 7.08 8.36
CA MET A 60 -5.64 7.83 7.34
C MET A 60 -6.50 8.82 6.56
N TYR A 61 -7.78 8.48 6.33
CA TYR A 61 -8.66 9.35 5.57
C TYR A 61 -8.94 10.64 6.35
N ALA A 62 -9.29 10.55 7.64
CA ALA A 62 -9.52 11.71 8.48
C ALA A 62 -8.22 12.50 8.73
N LEU A 63 -7.10 11.79 8.90
CA LEU A 63 -5.79 12.39 9.23
C LEU A 63 -5.09 13.04 8.03
N SER A 64 -5.49 12.70 6.80
CA SER A 64 -4.90 13.29 5.60
C SER A 64 -5.29 14.77 5.46
N PRO A 65 -4.31 15.68 5.36
CA PRO A 65 -4.55 17.11 5.13
C PRO A 65 -4.78 17.46 3.64
N TYR A 66 -4.76 16.46 2.75
CA TYR A 66 -4.80 16.68 1.30
C TYR A 66 -6.19 16.38 0.72
N GLU A 67 -6.50 17.03 -0.40
CA GLU A 67 -7.64 16.66 -1.23
C GLU A 67 -7.38 15.34 -1.97
N GLU A 68 -6.17 15.17 -2.51
CA GLU A 68 -5.65 13.97 -3.17
C GLU A 68 -4.48 13.40 -2.36
N THR A 69 -4.64 12.20 -1.84
CA THR A 69 -3.68 11.56 -0.93
C THR A 69 -3.09 10.31 -1.56
N LEU A 70 -1.77 10.19 -1.50
CA LEU A 70 -1.09 8.91 -1.57
C LEU A 70 -0.77 8.47 -0.14
N PHE A 71 -1.39 7.41 0.34
CA PHE A 71 -0.97 6.73 1.56
C PHE A 71 0.11 5.68 1.22
N LEU A 72 1.18 5.66 2.01
CA LEU A 72 2.25 4.66 1.93
C LEU A 72 2.51 4.03 3.30
N ASP A 73 2.65 2.71 3.34
CA ASP A 73 3.27 2.02 4.46
C ASP A 73 4.75 2.44 4.59
N ALA A 74 5.26 2.44 5.81
CA ALA A 74 6.60 2.95 6.11
C ALA A 74 7.72 2.12 5.45
N ASP A 75 7.48 0.85 5.16
CA ASP A 75 8.39 -0.09 4.50
C ASP A 75 8.26 -0.08 2.96
N THR A 76 7.68 0.96 2.39
CA THR A 76 7.69 1.18 0.94
C THR A 76 8.94 1.91 0.47
N GLU A 77 9.26 1.79 -0.82
CA GLU A 77 10.25 2.60 -1.52
C GLU A 77 9.73 2.96 -2.92
N VAL A 78 9.70 4.26 -3.24
CA VAL A 78 9.29 4.78 -4.55
C VAL A 78 10.47 4.71 -5.53
N LEU A 79 10.23 4.09 -6.69
CA LEU A 79 11.27 3.83 -7.70
C LEU A 79 11.05 4.60 -9.00
N GLY A 80 9.95 5.34 -9.12
CA GLY A 80 9.61 6.08 -10.33
C GLY A 80 8.51 7.11 -10.10
N ARG A 81 8.08 7.73 -11.21
CA ARG A 81 6.99 8.70 -11.20
C ARG A 81 5.64 8.04 -10.90
N LEU A 82 4.89 8.64 -9.98
CA LEU A 82 3.60 8.16 -9.47
C LEU A 82 2.39 8.95 -10.02
N ASP A 83 2.59 9.80 -11.03
CA ASP A 83 1.53 10.67 -11.58
C ASP A 83 0.29 9.88 -12.00
N PHE A 84 0.51 8.76 -12.70
CA PHE A 84 -0.57 7.86 -13.13
C PHE A 84 -1.41 7.33 -11.96
N GLY A 85 -0.78 7.02 -10.82
CA GLY A 85 -1.48 6.56 -9.61
C GLY A 85 -2.37 7.65 -9.04
N PHE A 86 -1.86 8.89 -8.95
CA PHE A 86 -2.65 10.03 -8.52
C PHE A 86 -3.80 10.36 -9.48
N GLU A 87 -3.54 10.37 -10.79
CA GLU A 87 -4.56 10.59 -11.82
C GLU A 87 -5.67 9.54 -11.75
N SER A 88 -5.30 8.28 -11.56
CA SER A 88 -6.24 7.16 -11.41
C SER A 88 -7.07 7.31 -10.14
N GLY A 89 -6.45 7.60 -9.00
CA GLY A 89 -7.15 7.84 -7.74
C GLY A 89 -8.07 9.05 -7.80
N ALA A 90 -7.65 10.13 -8.47
CA ALA A 90 -8.50 11.31 -8.66
C ALA A 90 -9.73 11.00 -9.55
N ARG A 91 -9.50 10.31 -10.68
CA ARG A 91 -10.55 9.97 -11.65
C ARG A 91 -11.57 8.97 -11.09
N HIS A 92 -11.10 7.93 -10.42
CA HIS A 92 -11.94 6.82 -9.94
C HIS A 92 -12.32 6.92 -8.46
N GLY A 93 -11.85 7.96 -7.76
CA GLY A 93 -12.04 8.11 -6.32
C GLY A 93 -10.95 7.40 -5.50
N LEU A 94 -10.61 6.16 -5.89
CA LEU A 94 -9.63 5.31 -5.22
C LEU A 94 -8.86 4.49 -6.26
N ALA A 95 -7.53 4.39 -6.11
CA ALA A 95 -6.69 3.47 -6.85
C ALA A 95 -5.75 2.71 -5.91
N CYS A 96 -5.63 1.41 -6.10
CA CYS A 96 -4.82 0.51 -5.28
C CYS A 96 -4.49 -0.77 -6.05
N ALA A 97 -3.54 -1.56 -5.55
CA ALA A 97 -3.20 -2.85 -6.14
C ALA A 97 -4.01 -4.00 -5.51
N ILE A 98 -4.31 -5.02 -6.32
CA ILE A 98 -4.79 -6.31 -5.81
C ILE A 98 -3.68 -6.93 -4.93
N CYS A 99 -4.07 -7.56 -3.83
CA CYS A 99 -3.13 -8.32 -3.00
C CYS A 99 -2.64 -9.56 -3.76
N GLU A 100 -1.42 -10.01 -3.47
CA GLU A 100 -0.81 -11.19 -4.09
C GLU A 100 -1.70 -12.44 -3.92
N ALA A 101 -2.35 -12.54 -2.75
CA ALA A 101 -3.52 -13.39 -2.58
C ALA A 101 -4.77 -12.59 -3.00
N GLY A 102 -5.14 -12.64 -4.28
CA GLY A 102 -6.19 -11.78 -4.81
C GLY A 102 -7.61 -12.03 -4.27
N LEU A 103 -7.83 -13.13 -3.54
CA LEU A 103 -9.10 -13.45 -2.90
C LEU A 103 -8.99 -13.43 -1.37
N ALA A 104 -9.87 -12.66 -0.75
CA ALA A 104 -9.90 -12.45 0.70
C ALA A 104 -10.44 -13.65 1.50
N ARG A 105 -10.79 -14.76 0.83
CA ARG A 105 -11.29 -15.99 1.49
C ARG A 105 -10.31 -16.64 2.48
N ARG A 106 -9.04 -16.21 2.47
CA ARG A 106 -8.05 -16.62 3.48
C ARG A 106 -8.39 -16.15 4.90
N TYR A 107 -9.25 -15.13 5.03
CA TYR A 107 -9.84 -14.70 6.30
C TYR A 107 -11.14 -15.49 6.57
N SER A 108 -11.03 -16.81 6.66
CA SER A 108 -12.18 -17.73 6.62
C SER A 108 -13.19 -17.55 7.77
N LYS A 109 -12.84 -16.83 8.82
CA LYS A 109 -13.72 -16.55 9.96
C LYS A 109 -14.63 -15.34 9.73
N SER A 110 -14.26 -14.43 8.84
CA SER A 110 -14.97 -13.16 8.60
C SER A 110 -15.44 -12.98 7.17
N ILE A 111 -14.85 -13.72 6.22
CA ILE A 111 -15.16 -13.62 4.79
C ILE A 111 -15.57 -14.99 4.26
N GLN A 112 -16.73 -15.04 3.60
CA GLN A 112 -17.26 -16.19 2.89
C GLN A 112 -17.41 -15.85 1.41
N GLY A 113 -17.11 -16.81 0.52
CA GLY A 113 -17.17 -16.60 -0.92
C GLY A 113 -16.00 -15.80 -1.50
N ASP A 114 -16.17 -15.35 -2.74
CA ASP A 114 -15.14 -14.65 -3.50
C ASP A 114 -15.27 -13.13 -3.33
N LEU A 115 -14.40 -12.58 -2.48
CA LEU A 115 -14.18 -11.13 -2.34
C LEU A 115 -12.75 -10.82 -2.79
N ILE A 116 -12.59 -9.76 -3.59
CA ILE A 116 -11.26 -9.31 -4.01
C ILE A 116 -10.53 -8.72 -2.82
N GLU A 117 -9.31 -9.19 -2.59
CA GLU A 117 -8.41 -8.61 -1.60
C GLU A 117 -7.50 -7.58 -2.25
N TYR A 118 -7.39 -6.41 -1.64
CA TYR A 118 -6.50 -5.33 -2.07
C TYR A 118 -5.39 -5.16 -1.03
N ASN A 119 -4.18 -4.88 -1.50
CA ASN A 119 -3.11 -4.48 -0.60
C ASN A 119 -3.29 -3.01 -0.22
N THR A 120 -3.35 -2.72 1.08
CA THR A 120 -3.63 -1.39 1.64
C THR A 120 -2.37 -0.58 1.95
N GLY A 121 -1.18 -1.12 1.67
CA GLY A 121 0.09 -0.43 1.89
C GLY A 121 0.37 0.70 0.90
N VAL A 122 -0.37 0.74 -0.20
CA VAL A 122 -0.35 1.82 -1.19
C VAL A 122 -1.77 2.13 -1.61
N LEU A 123 -2.29 3.29 -1.21
CA LEU A 123 -3.63 3.75 -1.59
C LEU A 123 -3.56 5.18 -2.14
N PHE A 124 -4.03 5.38 -3.36
CA PHE A 124 -4.28 6.72 -3.91
C PHE A 124 -5.77 7.01 -3.76
N PHE A 125 -6.15 8.06 -3.02
CA PHE A 125 -7.55 8.41 -2.84
C PHE A 125 -7.76 9.91 -2.82
N ARG A 126 -8.97 10.35 -3.18
CA ARG A 126 -9.39 11.74 -2.99
C ARG A 126 -10.46 11.88 -1.92
N LYS A 127 -10.62 13.09 -1.38
CA LYS A 127 -11.77 13.41 -0.53
C LYS A 127 -13.05 13.33 -1.37
N SER A 128 -14.02 12.55 -0.91
CA SER A 128 -15.35 12.41 -1.51
C SER A 128 -16.31 11.79 -0.51
N ALA A 129 -17.61 11.94 -0.71
CA ALA A 129 -18.62 11.29 0.15
C ALA A 129 -18.50 9.76 0.10
N GLN A 130 -18.24 9.19 -1.09
CA GLN A 130 -18.05 7.75 -1.27
C GLN A 130 -16.83 7.23 -0.49
N ASN A 131 -15.68 7.91 -0.58
CA ASN A 131 -14.50 7.49 0.17
C ASN A 131 -14.69 7.72 1.66
N ALA A 132 -15.33 8.80 2.10
CA ALA A 132 -15.65 8.97 3.52
C ALA A 132 -16.42 7.76 4.07
N ALA A 133 -17.50 7.35 3.38
CA ALA A 133 -18.27 6.17 3.75
C ALA A 133 -17.44 4.88 3.73
N LEU A 134 -16.55 4.72 2.74
CA LEU A 134 -15.65 3.56 2.66
C LEU A 134 -14.70 3.48 3.85
N PHE A 135 -14.01 4.57 4.18
CA PHE A 135 -13.04 4.60 5.28
C PHE A 135 -13.73 4.49 6.65
N ASP A 136 -14.94 5.04 6.81
CA ASP A 136 -15.75 4.86 8.01
C ASP A 136 -16.15 3.38 8.18
N LYS A 137 -16.66 2.75 7.11
CA LYS A 137 -17.03 1.33 7.14
C LYS A 137 -15.81 0.42 7.35
N TRP A 138 -14.68 0.75 6.74
CA TRP A 138 -13.42 0.06 6.99
C TRP A 138 -13.02 0.16 8.47
N GLY A 139 -13.11 1.34 9.08
CA GLY A 139 -12.85 1.55 10.50
C GLY A 139 -13.79 0.79 11.44
N GLU A 140 -15.07 0.67 11.08
CA GLU A 140 -16.06 -0.14 11.79
C GLU A 140 -15.72 -1.64 11.71
N LEU A 141 -15.44 -2.13 10.50
CA LEU A 141 -15.14 -3.54 10.25
C LEU A 141 -13.82 -3.96 10.87
N ALA A 142 -12.80 -3.10 10.84
CA ALA A 142 -11.49 -3.37 11.43
C ALA A 142 -11.58 -3.69 12.93
N LYS A 143 -12.59 -3.16 13.63
CA LYS A 143 -12.83 -3.40 15.06
C LYS A 143 -13.74 -4.60 15.34
N SER A 144 -14.55 -5.01 14.37
CA SER A 144 -15.65 -5.96 14.60
C SER A 144 -15.41 -7.34 14.00
N ILE A 145 -14.52 -7.48 13.02
CA ILE A 145 -14.28 -8.78 12.36
C ILE A 145 -12.99 -9.44 12.84
N ASP A 146 -12.98 -10.77 12.87
CA ASP A 146 -11.75 -11.54 13.02
C ASP A 146 -10.95 -11.50 11.70
N SER A 147 -9.87 -10.72 11.70
CA SER A 147 -8.94 -10.57 10.57
C SER A 147 -7.69 -11.45 10.68
N SER A 148 -7.68 -12.41 11.61
CA SER A 148 -6.54 -13.31 11.76
C SER A 148 -6.37 -14.17 10.52
N VAL A 149 -5.12 -14.37 10.11
CA VAL A 149 -4.77 -15.20 8.95
C VAL A 149 -3.64 -16.15 9.31
N ARG A 150 -3.78 -17.39 8.85
CA ARG A 150 -2.75 -18.43 8.98
C ARG A 150 -1.91 -18.46 7.71
N PHE A 151 -0.60 -18.54 7.87
CA PHE A 151 0.33 -18.61 6.75
C PHE A 151 1.54 -19.49 7.09
N MET A 152 2.11 -20.10 6.06
CA MET A 152 3.30 -20.92 6.18
C MET A 152 4.55 -20.07 6.07
N MET A 153 5.50 -20.27 6.98
CA MET A 153 6.84 -19.68 6.95
C MET A 153 7.89 -20.79 7.10
N PRO A 154 9.17 -20.52 6.78
CA PRO A 154 10.26 -21.37 7.25
C PRO A 154 10.16 -21.53 8.77
N GLY A 155 9.95 -22.76 9.25
CA GLY A 155 9.70 -23.06 10.67
C GLY A 155 8.24 -23.41 11.03
N GLY A 156 7.30 -23.38 10.08
CA GLY A 156 5.97 -23.94 10.24
C GLY A 156 4.82 -22.94 10.06
N MET A 157 3.63 -23.36 10.50
CA MET A 157 2.41 -22.55 10.41
C MET A 157 2.43 -21.44 11.47
N GLN A 158 2.24 -20.20 11.03
CA GLN A 158 2.11 -19.03 11.90
C GLN A 158 0.71 -18.41 11.77
N THR A 159 0.32 -17.61 12.76
CA THR A 159 -0.93 -16.85 12.75
C THR A 159 -0.60 -15.37 12.94
N MET A 160 -1.00 -14.54 11.97
CA MET A 160 -1.02 -13.09 12.15
C MET A 160 -2.35 -12.72 12.79
N PRO A 161 -2.36 -12.09 13.98
CA PRO A 161 -3.60 -11.86 14.72
C PRO A 161 -4.48 -10.78 14.12
N TYR A 162 -3.88 -9.77 13.47
CA TYR A 162 -4.59 -8.60 12.94
C TYR A 162 -4.16 -8.31 11.52
N ASN A 163 -5.11 -8.02 10.64
CA ASN A 163 -4.85 -7.60 9.27
C ASN A 163 -5.92 -6.63 8.78
N ASP A 164 -5.50 -5.43 8.39
CA ASP A 164 -6.40 -4.37 7.96
C ASP A 164 -7.03 -4.60 6.58
N GLN A 165 -6.42 -5.44 5.74
CA GLN A 165 -6.88 -5.73 4.38
C GLN A 165 -8.20 -6.51 4.36
N ALA A 166 -8.46 -7.36 5.35
CA ALA A 166 -9.71 -8.13 5.45
C ALA A 166 -10.92 -7.19 5.57
N ALA A 167 -10.83 -6.24 6.51
CA ALA A 167 -11.87 -5.26 6.74
C ALA A 167 -12.04 -4.30 5.55
N PHE A 168 -10.92 -3.93 4.90
CA PHE A 168 -10.96 -3.12 3.70
C PHE A 168 -11.69 -3.82 2.54
N ALA A 169 -11.32 -5.06 2.23
CA ALA A 169 -11.94 -5.85 1.18
C ALA A 169 -13.45 -6.00 1.40
N LYS A 170 -13.85 -6.28 2.65
CA LYS A 170 -15.26 -6.37 3.03
C LYS A 170 -15.99 -5.03 2.91
N ALA A 171 -15.38 -3.91 3.32
CA ALA A 171 -15.97 -2.58 3.17
C ALA A 171 -16.17 -2.20 1.69
N VAL A 172 -15.17 -2.47 0.84
CA VAL A 172 -15.26 -2.25 -0.61
C VAL A 172 -16.43 -3.04 -1.20
N HIS A 173 -16.56 -4.31 -0.83
CA HIS A 173 -17.63 -5.18 -1.31
C HIS A 173 -19.03 -4.72 -0.83
N GLU A 174 -19.20 -4.47 0.46
CA GLU A 174 -20.50 -4.10 1.06
C GLU A 174 -21.03 -2.76 0.54
N LEU A 175 -20.14 -1.82 0.22
CA LEU A 175 -20.51 -0.50 -0.31
C LEU A 175 -20.54 -0.45 -1.84
N GLY A 176 -20.24 -1.56 -2.53
CA GLY A 176 -20.20 -1.59 -4.00
C GLY A 176 -19.16 -0.63 -4.60
N VAL A 177 -18.07 -0.35 -3.88
CA VAL A 177 -16.99 0.50 -4.40
C VAL A 177 -16.20 -0.30 -5.45
N ASN A 178 -15.85 0.35 -6.56
CA ASN A 178 -15.03 -0.23 -7.61
C ASN A 178 -13.71 0.55 -7.74
N PRO A 179 -12.66 0.20 -6.97
CA PRO A 179 -11.37 0.86 -7.05
C PRO A 179 -10.75 0.71 -8.44
N PHE A 180 -9.97 1.70 -8.88
CA PHE A 180 -9.08 1.48 -10.01
C PHE A 180 -7.93 0.56 -9.61
N VAL A 181 -7.85 -0.59 -10.27
CA VAL A 181 -6.83 -1.60 -9.96
C VAL A 181 -5.52 -1.25 -10.65
N LEU A 182 -4.51 -0.90 -9.86
CA LEU A 182 -3.14 -0.76 -10.30
C LEU A 182 -2.48 -2.14 -10.44
N PRO A 183 -1.59 -2.34 -11.44
CA PRO A 183 -0.77 -3.53 -11.52
C PRO A 183 0.09 -3.71 -10.27
N HIS A 184 0.48 -4.95 -9.97
CA HIS A 184 1.32 -5.28 -8.82
C HIS A 184 2.63 -4.48 -8.72
N ASN A 185 3.15 -3.97 -9.84
CA ASN A 185 4.30 -3.06 -9.88
C ASN A 185 4.14 -1.78 -9.02
N TRP A 186 2.90 -1.41 -8.70
CA TRP A 186 2.57 -0.23 -7.88
C TRP A 186 2.49 -0.53 -6.39
N ASN A 187 2.66 -1.79 -5.99
CA ASN A 187 2.69 -2.23 -4.61
C ASN A 187 3.40 -3.60 -4.56
N TYR A 188 4.63 -3.66 -5.04
CA TYR A 188 5.29 -4.92 -5.35
C TYR A 188 5.91 -5.54 -4.10
N ARG A 189 5.37 -6.67 -3.66
CA ARG A 189 5.88 -7.42 -2.49
C ARG A 189 6.67 -8.63 -2.93
N TYR A 190 7.96 -8.40 -3.18
CA TYR A 190 8.90 -9.39 -3.72
C TYR A 190 8.86 -10.76 -3.03
N ARG A 191 8.77 -10.79 -1.69
CA ARG A 191 8.69 -12.05 -0.91
C ARG A 191 7.49 -12.93 -1.25
N TRP A 192 6.40 -12.34 -1.73
CA TRP A 192 5.13 -13.03 -1.97
C TRP A 192 4.78 -13.14 -3.45
N GLN A 193 5.46 -12.36 -4.31
CA GLN A 193 5.25 -12.34 -5.74
C GLN A 193 6.60 -12.45 -6.49
N PRO A 194 6.99 -13.67 -6.91
CA PRO A 194 8.32 -13.92 -7.45
C PRO A 194 8.53 -13.39 -8.87
N CYS A 195 7.47 -12.94 -9.55
CA CYS A 195 7.56 -12.46 -10.92
C CYS A 195 6.77 -11.15 -11.12
N VAL A 196 7.38 -10.24 -11.87
CA VAL A 196 6.78 -8.96 -12.27
C VAL A 196 7.34 -8.54 -13.62
N PHE A 197 6.50 -7.93 -14.46
CA PHE A 197 6.92 -7.40 -15.76
C PHE A 197 6.82 -5.88 -15.76
N GLY A 198 7.82 -5.23 -16.35
CA GLY A 198 7.90 -3.78 -16.44
C GLY A 198 8.44 -3.13 -15.17
N PRO A 199 8.67 -1.82 -15.21
CA PRO A 199 9.31 -1.14 -14.09
C PRO A 199 8.42 -1.23 -12.87
N VAL A 200 9.00 -1.62 -11.74
CA VAL A 200 8.35 -1.50 -10.43
C VAL A 200 8.33 -0.01 -10.07
N LYS A 201 7.16 0.49 -9.69
CA LYS A 201 6.97 1.89 -9.28
C LYS A 201 7.10 2.05 -7.78
N ILE A 202 6.61 1.08 -7.02
CA ILE A 202 6.72 1.06 -5.56
C ILE A 202 7.11 -0.36 -5.12
N TRP A 203 8.26 -0.46 -4.47
CA TRP A 203 8.71 -1.66 -3.77
C TRP A 203 8.15 -1.65 -2.36
N HIS A 204 7.57 -2.76 -1.91
CA HIS A 204 6.97 -2.88 -0.59
C HIS A 204 7.59 -4.06 0.15
N ASP A 205 8.69 -3.78 0.84
CA ASP A 205 9.39 -4.72 1.70
C ASP A 205 10.27 -3.97 2.70
N TRP A 206 10.42 -4.53 3.90
CA TRP A 206 11.32 -4.02 4.91
C TRP A 206 12.79 -3.99 4.46
N ASP A 207 13.18 -4.87 3.55
CA ASP A 207 14.52 -4.90 2.99
C ASP A 207 14.62 -3.97 1.76
N PRO A 208 15.78 -3.33 1.53
CA PRO A 208 15.97 -2.48 0.37
C PRO A 208 15.89 -3.28 -0.93
N VAL A 209 15.54 -2.59 -2.02
CA VAL A 209 15.61 -3.18 -3.37
C VAL A 209 17.03 -3.66 -3.65
N MET A 210 17.16 -4.89 -4.14
CA MET A 210 18.44 -5.45 -4.57
C MET A 210 19.03 -4.59 -5.72
N PRO A 211 20.33 -4.23 -5.68
CA PRO A 211 20.95 -3.37 -6.69
C PRO A 211 20.75 -3.86 -8.14
N GLU A 212 20.78 -5.17 -8.35
CA GLU A 212 20.63 -5.83 -9.64
C GLU A 212 19.20 -5.64 -10.18
N LEU A 213 18.19 -5.82 -9.33
CA LEU A 213 16.79 -5.59 -9.68
C LEU A 213 16.53 -4.11 -9.96
N ARG A 214 17.11 -3.21 -9.15
CA ARG A 214 17.02 -1.76 -9.38
C ARG A 214 17.58 -1.39 -10.75
N ALA A 215 18.79 -1.83 -11.07
CA ALA A 215 19.44 -1.53 -12.34
C ALA A 215 18.62 -2.07 -13.53
N TYR A 216 18.04 -3.26 -13.39
CA TYR A 216 17.15 -3.84 -14.40
C TYR A 216 15.88 -3.00 -14.62
N TRP A 217 15.21 -2.56 -13.55
CA TRP A 217 13.99 -1.76 -13.67
C TRP A 217 14.25 -0.34 -14.15
N GLU A 218 15.36 0.27 -13.79
CA GLU A 218 15.76 1.58 -14.33
C GLU A 218 15.98 1.51 -15.85
N ARG A 219 16.53 0.40 -16.36
CA ARG A 219 16.63 0.15 -17.81
C ARG A 219 15.25 -0.05 -18.45
N GLN A 220 14.34 -0.76 -17.79
CA GLN A 220 12.95 -0.92 -18.27
C GLN A 220 12.20 0.42 -18.33
N GLU A 221 12.39 1.29 -17.34
CA GLU A 221 11.81 2.64 -17.33
C GLU A 221 12.27 3.48 -18.52
N ARG A 222 13.53 3.29 -18.96
CA ARG A 222 14.09 3.94 -20.16
C ARG A 222 13.74 3.25 -21.48
N GLY A 223 12.97 2.16 -21.45
CA GLY A 223 12.62 1.39 -22.65
C GLY A 223 13.80 0.60 -23.24
N GLU A 224 14.86 0.36 -22.49
CA GLU A 224 16.11 -0.30 -22.94
C GLU A 224 16.08 -1.82 -22.81
N VAL A 225 14.93 -2.40 -22.45
CA VAL A 225 14.78 -3.82 -22.17
C VAL A 225 13.63 -4.37 -22.99
N THR A 226 13.93 -5.37 -23.81
CA THR A 226 12.92 -6.19 -24.46
C THR A 226 12.29 -7.12 -23.44
N LEU A 227 10.95 -7.18 -23.42
CA LEU A 227 10.23 -8.16 -22.60
C LEU A 227 10.58 -9.57 -23.08
N ASP A 228 11.27 -10.32 -22.22
CA ASP A 228 11.62 -11.72 -22.46
C ASP A 228 10.71 -12.61 -21.61
N PHE A 229 9.63 -13.10 -22.23
CA PHE A 229 8.69 -14.03 -21.59
C PHE A 229 9.28 -15.42 -21.35
N ALA A 230 10.50 -15.72 -21.82
CA ALA A 230 11.19 -16.98 -21.54
C ALA A 230 12.07 -16.91 -20.27
N ARG A 231 12.29 -15.73 -19.69
CA ARG A 231 13.12 -15.50 -18.48
C ARG A 231 12.30 -15.12 -17.24
N ILE A 232 11.08 -15.62 -17.11
CA ILE A 232 10.11 -15.27 -16.05
C ILE A 232 10.58 -15.60 -14.63
N SER A 233 11.59 -16.44 -14.49
CA SER A 233 12.11 -16.90 -13.21
C SER A 233 13.55 -16.46 -13.00
N LEU A 234 13.72 -15.28 -12.43
CA LEU A 234 14.96 -14.94 -11.73
C LEU A 234 14.62 -14.92 -10.24
N HIS A 235 15.10 -15.95 -9.55
CA HIS A 235 15.11 -16.10 -8.08
C HIS A 235 13.82 -16.65 -7.46
N ALA A 236 13.59 -17.96 -7.66
CA ALA A 236 12.95 -18.81 -6.66
C ALA A 236 14.03 -19.49 -5.83
#